data_AF-A0AAP3EPP9-F1
#
_entry.id   AF-A0AAP3EPP9-F1
#
_cell.length_a   1.000
_cell.length_b   1.000
_cell.length_c   1.000
_cell.angle_alpha   90.00
_cell.angle_beta   90.00
_cell.angle_gamma   90.00
#
_symmetry.space_group_name_H-M   'P 1'
#
loop_
_entity.id
_entity.type
_entity.pdbx_description
1 polymer ?
#
loop_
_entity_poly.entity_id
_entity_poly.type
_entity_poly.pdbx_seq_one_letter_code
_entity_poly.pdbx_strand_id
1 'polypeptide(L)' 'MTDNNQNSREQFYQHISGQNLTPLWESLHHLVPKTPNANCVPAYWNYQEIRPLLLESGSLIGAKEAVRRVLVLENPAL' A
#
# COMPACT_ATOMS: atom_id res chain seq x y z
N MET A 1 -17.71 -32.67 -18.25
CA MET A 1 -18.19 -32.94 -16.86
C MET A 1 -17.46 -32.05 -15.86
N THR A 2 -17.33 -30.75 -16.13
CA THR A 2 -16.61 -29.78 -15.28
C THR A 2 -17.51 -28.65 -14.77
N ASP A 3 -18.70 -28.48 -15.35
CA ASP A 3 -19.58 -27.33 -15.10
C ASP A 3 -20.27 -27.36 -13.72
N ASN A 4 -20.57 -28.55 -13.18
CA ASN A 4 -21.25 -28.68 -11.89
C ASN A 4 -20.40 -28.20 -10.71
N ASN A 5 -19.07 -28.38 -10.80
CA ASN A 5 -18.16 -28.04 -9.71
C ASN A 5 -17.90 -26.51 -9.63
N GLN A 6 -17.94 -25.83 -10.78
CA GLN A 6 -17.76 -24.39 -10.85
C GLN A 6 -18.98 -23.65 -10.25
N ASN A 7 -20.20 -24.08 -10.60
CA ASN A 7 -21.42 -23.45 -10.08
C ASN A 7 -21.57 -23.62 -8.55
N SER A 8 -21.27 -24.80 -8.02
CA SER A 8 -21.29 -25.04 -6.56
C SER A 8 -20.25 -24.20 -5.81
N ARG A 9 -19.09 -23.92 -6.42
CA ARG A 9 -18.03 -23.10 -5.82
C ARG A 9 -18.45 -21.64 -5.72
N GLU A 10 -19.06 -21.09 -6.76
CA GLU A 10 -19.55 -19.71 -6.78
C GLU A 10 -20.64 -19.47 -5.74
N GLN A 11 -21.60 -20.39 -5.61
CA GLN A 11 -22.64 -20.34 -4.58
C GLN A 11 -22.06 -20.38 -3.17
N PHE A 12 -21.05 -21.23 -2.94
CA PHE A 12 -20.35 -21.30 -1.67
C PHE A 12 -19.64 -19.96 -1.34
N TYR A 13 -18.93 -19.37 -2.30
CA TYR A 13 -18.25 -18.08 -2.12
C TYR A 13 -19.23 -16.94 -1.80
N GLN A 14 -20.39 -16.90 -2.46
CA GLN A 14 -21.44 -15.93 -2.14
C GLN A 14 -21.98 -16.12 -0.72
N HIS A 15 -22.20 -17.36 -0.29
CA HIS A 15 -22.72 -17.66 1.04
C HIS A 15 -21.77 -17.21 2.16
N ILE A 16 -20.47 -17.52 2.04
CA ILE A 16 -19.47 -17.15 3.04
C ILE A 16 -19.19 -15.64 3.04
N SER A 17 -19.30 -14.97 1.89
CA SER A 17 -19.14 -13.51 1.79
C SER A 17 -20.17 -12.76 2.64
N GLY A 18 -21.39 -13.27 2.79
CA GLY A 18 -22.41 -12.70 3.67
C GLY A 18 -22.05 -12.75 5.16
N GLN A 19 -21.01 -13.50 5.54
CA GLN A 19 -20.50 -13.63 6.91
C GLN A 19 -19.13 -12.94 7.09
N ASN A 20 -18.72 -12.08 6.14
CA ASN A 20 -17.39 -11.45 6.09
C ASN A 20 -16.24 -12.48 6.01
N LEU A 21 -16.51 -13.68 5.50
CA LEU A 21 -15.50 -14.72 5.29
C LEU A 21 -15.03 -14.66 3.83
N THR A 22 -13.71 -14.68 3.63
CA THR A 22 -13.08 -14.71 2.31
C THR A 22 -12.29 -16.02 2.16
N PRO A 23 -12.42 -16.74 1.03
CA PRO A 23 -11.68 -17.96 0.80
C PRO A 23 -10.19 -17.65 0.62
N LEU A 24 -9.38 -17.93 1.63
CA LEU A 24 -7.95 -17.61 1.65
C LEU A 24 -7.20 -18.22 0.45
N TRP A 25 -7.60 -19.39 -0.04
CA TRP A 25 -6.96 -20.08 -1.15
C TRP A 25 -7.11 -19.38 -2.51
N GLU A 26 -8.12 -18.53 -2.70
CA GLU A 26 -8.23 -17.68 -3.90
C GLU A 26 -7.19 -16.54 -3.87
N SER A 27 -6.76 -16.14 -2.67
CA SER A 27 -5.85 -15.00 -2.46
C SER A 27 -4.46 -15.40 -1.97
N LEU A 28 -4.18 -16.70 -1.81
CA LEU A 28 -2.93 -17.22 -1.26
C LEU A 28 -1.70 -16.73 -2.04
N HIS A 29 -1.80 -16.66 -3.37
CA HIS A 29 -0.71 -16.18 -4.23
C HIS A 29 -0.33 -14.72 -4.00
N HIS A 30 -1.30 -13.90 -3.59
CA HIS A 30 -1.06 -12.48 -3.30
C HIS A 30 -0.59 -12.28 -1.85
N LEU A 31 -1.11 -13.08 -0.91
CA LEU A 31 -0.80 -12.97 0.51
C LEU A 31 0.50 -13.67 0.91
N VAL A 32 0.91 -14.71 0.17
CA VAL A 32 2.12 -15.50 0.44
C VAL A 32 2.93 -15.63 -0.85
N PRO A 33 3.63 -14.56 -1.27
CA PRO A 33 4.48 -14.62 -2.45
C PRO A 33 5.70 -15.53 -2.19
N LYS A 34 6.16 -16.26 -3.20
CA LYS A 34 7.32 -17.17 -3.10
C LYS A 34 8.63 -16.45 -2.79
N THR A 35 8.69 -15.18 -3.15
CA THR A 35 9.82 -14.27 -2.90
C THR A 35 9.26 -12.94 -2.41
N PRO A 36 10.06 -12.12 -1.70
CA PRO A 36 9.63 -10.78 -1.31
C PRO A 36 9.09 -10.00 -2.51
N ASN A 37 7.86 -9.50 -2.38
CA ASN A 37 7.25 -8.59 -3.36
C ASN A 37 7.22 -7.19 -2.72
N ALA A 38 8.26 -6.40 -2.98
CA ALA A 38 8.36 -5.06 -2.44
C ALA A 38 7.44 -4.11 -3.22
N ASN A 39 6.56 -3.41 -2.51
CA ASN A 39 5.71 -2.36 -3.10
C ASN A 39 6.45 -1.03 -3.29
N CYS A 40 7.72 -0.95 -2.87
CA CYS A 40 8.53 0.25 -3.00
C CYS A 40 9.55 0.10 -4.14
N VAL A 41 9.90 1.22 -4.77
CA VAL A 41 10.95 1.29 -5.78
C VAL A 41 12.20 1.95 -5.24
N PRO A 42 13.41 1.64 -5.75
CA PRO A 42 14.60 2.43 -5.44
C PRO A 42 14.35 3.90 -5.77
N ALA A 43 14.59 4.78 -4.80
CA ALA A 43 14.38 6.21 -4.93
C ALA A 43 15.61 6.96 -4.41
N TYR A 44 15.88 8.11 -5.03
CA TYR A 44 17.02 8.95 -4.70
C TYR A 44 16.55 10.38 -4.49
N TRP A 45 17.03 10.98 -3.40
CA TRP A 45 16.71 12.33 -2.98
C TRP A 45 18.00 13.13 -2.91
N ASN A 46 18.22 14.00 -3.89
CA ASN A 46 19.40 14.85 -3.92
C ASN A 46 19.26 15.95 -2.85
N TYR A 47 20.17 15.96 -1.89
CA TYR A 47 20.15 16.96 -0.82
C TYR A 47 20.29 18.40 -1.35
N GLN A 48 21.06 18.61 -2.42
CA GLN A 48 21.25 19.95 -3.00
C GLN A 48 19.93 20.51 -3.57
N GLU A 49 19.08 19.64 -4.12
CA GLU A 49 17.78 20.01 -4.69
C GLU A 49 16.72 20.20 -3.59
N ILE A 50 16.79 19.43 -2.51
CA ILE A 50 15.80 19.45 -1.43
C ILE A 50 16.09 20.55 -0.40
N ARG A 51 17.35 20.92 -0.21
CA ARG A 51 17.77 21.92 0.79
C ARG A 51 17.02 23.26 0.67
N PRO A 52 16.81 23.85 -0.53
CA PRO A 52 16.02 25.08 -0.66
C PRO A 52 14.59 24.92 -0.13
N LEU A 53 13.92 23.79 -0.41
CA LEU A 53 12.56 23.50 0.04
C LEU A 53 12.47 23.37 1.57
N LEU A 54 13.48 22.75 2.19
CA LEU A 54 13.59 22.67 3.65
C LEU A 54 13.69 24.06 4.27
N LEU A 55 14.52 24.94 3.71
CA LEU A 55 14.68 26.31 4.22
C LEU A 55 13.41 27.13 4.03
N GLU A 56 12.78 27.04 2.85
CA GLU A 56 11.51 27.70 2.56
C GLU A 56 10.41 27.26 3.54
N SER A 57 10.27 25.96 3.80
CA SER A 57 9.31 25.46 4.79
C SER A 57 9.54 26.02 6.20
N GLY A 58 10.80 26.28 6.57
CA GLY A 58 11.17 26.87 7.85
C GLY A 58 10.79 28.35 7.98
N SER A 59 10.75 29.07 6.86
CA SER A 59 10.28 30.45 6.77
C SER A 59 8.75 30.55 6.72
N LEU A 60 8.08 29.61 6.05
CA LEU A 60 6.63 29.64 5.85
C LEU A 60 5.84 29.10 7.06
N ILE A 61 6.30 28.02 7.70
CA ILE A 61 5.54 27.35 8.75
C ILE A 61 6.05 27.77 10.13
N GLY A 62 5.20 28.44 10.88
CA GLY A 62 5.52 28.94 12.22
C GLY A 62 5.63 27.81 13.26
N ALA A 63 6.35 28.07 14.36
CA ALA A 63 6.51 27.10 15.44
C ALA A 63 5.19 26.70 16.14
N LYS A 64 4.15 27.53 16.02
CA LYS A 64 2.81 27.27 16.58
C LYS A 64 1.94 26.37 15.69
N GLU A 65 2.24 26.32 14.39
CA GLU A 65 1.44 25.59 13.40
C GLU A 65 1.83 24.10 13.33
N ALA A 66 3.05 23.76 13.74
CA ALA A 66 3.55 22.40 13.61
C ALA A 66 4.23 21.92 14.90
N VAL A 67 3.74 20.78 15.42
CA VAL A 67 4.40 20.03 16.50
C VAL A 67 5.78 19.51 16.06
N ARG A 68 5.91 19.13 14.78
CA ARG A 68 7.17 18.80 14.12
C ARG A 68 7.15 19.35 12.69
N ARG A 69 8.20 20.09 12.31
CA ARG A 69 8.42 20.57 10.93
C ARG A 69 9.36 19.61 10.23
N VAL A 70 8.80 18.67 9.49
CA VAL A 70 9.53 17.66 8.73
C VAL A 70 8.94 17.56 7.32
N LEU A 71 9.79 17.31 6.34
CA LEU A 71 9.37 16.86 5.01
C LEU A 71 9.59 15.34 4.95
N VAL A 72 8.55 14.60 4.59
CA VAL A 72 8.60 13.14 4.46
C VAL A 72 9.11 12.79 3.06
N LEU A 73 10.03 11.83 2.99
CA LEU A 73 10.49 11.27 1.72
C LEU A 73 9.57 10.12 1.33
N GLU A 74 8.59 10.41 0.48
CA GLU A 74 7.60 9.44 0.02
C GLU A 74 8.13 8.64 -1.18
N ASN A 75 8.16 7.32 -1.03
CA ASN A 75 8.60 6.44 -2.11
C ASN A 75 7.63 6.55 -3.30
N PRO A 76 8.12 6.71 -4.55
CA PRO A 76 7.24 6.93 -5.71
C PRO A 76 6.24 5.81 -6.04
N ALA A 77 6.40 4.62 -5.46
CA ALA A 77 5.52 3.47 -5.72
C ALA A 77 4.60 3.11 -4.54
N LEU A 78 4.65 3.87 -3.44
CA LEU A 78 3.80 3.67 -2.26
C LEU A 78 2.55 4.53 -2.27
#